data_AF-A0A9Q0I9W3-F1
#
_entry.id   AF-A0A9Q0I9W3-F1
#
_cell.length_a   1.000
_cell.length_b   1.000
_cell.length_c   1.000
_cell.angle_alpha   90.00
_cell.angle_beta   90.00
_cell.angle_gamma   90.00
#
_symmetry.space_group_name_H-M   'P 1'
#
loop_
_entity.id
_entity.type
_entity.pdbx_description
1 polymer ?
#
loop_
_entity_poly.entity_id
_entity_poly.type
_entity_poly.pdbx_seq_one_letter_code
_entity_poly.pdbx_strand_id
1 'polypeptide(L)'
;MDKRASVRDVISFLCRKDMLPNKRYLVVFLLLSTVSEHSDPLLETFSIFRQELKGIEQILCICENENAFTCWKDLIKARYGIDISGRCIYQLSFAEIDGTILSLLSENRKACRFLPCGGGSKVLLEKKVEGSLSALDVLCVNQCEGGNGDMATIEENFYKGGKVSWWNFFFSEQPGCTPFIKRDKFDFIVNTVIPDLRSWRKSRSFNLQHVTGCGGTTLAKHILWNLKNDFRCAVLKDHHSDMAATAVQVVKLLTFGYNELPPQIPVLLMIDGFVDTDMVSDLQQCIEQQCVKAKIQSTSPK
;
A
#
# COMPACT_ATOMS: atom_id res chain seq x y z
N MET A 1 -10.48 -42.13 -21.31
CA MET A 1 -11.34 -41.04 -20.81
C MET A 1 -10.54 -39.76 -20.87
N ASP A 2 -10.92 -38.86 -21.77
CA ASP A 2 -10.18 -37.63 -22.05
C ASP A 2 -10.26 -36.64 -20.87
N LYS A 3 -9.11 -36.25 -20.34
CA LYS A 3 -8.99 -35.27 -19.24
C LYS A 3 -9.72 -33.95 -19.55
N ARG A 4 -9.82 -33.55 -20.83
CA ARG A 4 -10.56 -32.37 -21.29
C ARG A 4 -12.07 -32.44 -21.04
N ALA A 5 -12.69 -33.59 -21.32
CA ALA A 5 -14.12 -33.77 -21.11
C ALA A 5 -14.45 -33.64 -19.61
N SER A 6 -13.59 -34.22 -18.76
CA SER A 6 -13.70 -34.13 -17.30
C SER A 6 -13.68 -32.68 -16.77
N VAL A 7 -12.76 -31.84 -17.26
CA VAL A 7 -12.68 -30.42 -16.83
C VAL A 7 -13.92 -29.64 -17.23
N ARG A 8 -14.44 -29.84 -18.45
CA ARG A 8 -15.66 -29.17 -18.91
C ARG A 8 -16.86 -29.55 -18.05
N ASP A 9 -17.02 -30.83 -17.72
CA ASP A 9 -18.14 -31.30 -16.92
C ASP A 9 -18.13 -30.69 -15.52
N VAL A 10 -16.94 -30.59 -14.89
CA VAL A 10 -16.77 -29.93 -13.59
C VAL A 10 -17.13 -28.46 -13.65
N ILE A 11 -16.62 -27.72 -14.63
CA ILE A 11 -16.91 -26.27 -14.76
C ILE A 11 -18.39 -26.03 -15.04
N SER A 12 -18.99 -26.85 -15.92
CA SER A 12 -20.42 -26.78 -16.24
C SER A 12 -21.27 -27.07 -15.02
N PHE A 13 -20.88 -28.05 -14.18
CA PHE A 13 -21.53 -28.33 -12.91
C PHE A 13 -21.45 -27.16 -11.94
N LEU A 14 -20.26 -26.57 -11.77
CA LEU A 14 -20.05 -25.42 -10.90
C LEU A 14 -20.89 -24.21 -11.33
N CYS A 15 -20.99 -23.95 -12.64
CA CYS A 15 -21.71 -22.79 -13.18
C CYS A 15 -23.24 -22.98 -13.26
N ARG A 16 -23.78 -24.12 -12.80
CA ARG A 16 -25.24 -24.30 -12.75
C ARG A 16 -25.85 -23.37 -11.71
N LYS A 17 -27.08 -22.92 -11.99
CA LYS A 17 -27.82 -21.96 -11.14
C LYS A 17 -28.07 -22.45 -9.71
N ASP A 18 -28.15 -23.76 -9.52
CA ASP A 18 -28.35 -24.45 -8.24
C ASP A 18 -27.07 -24.60 -7.41
N MET A 19 -25.89 -24.43 -8.02
CA MET A 19 -24.59 -24.52 -7.33
C MET A 19 -24.00 -23.12 -7.09
N LEU A 20 -23.61 -22.42 -8.15
CA LEU A 20 -23.11 -21.05 -8.08
C LEU A 20 -23.98 -20.15 -8.97
N PRO A 21 -24.88 -19.34 -8.38
CA PRO A 21 -25.71 -18.44 -9.15
C PRO A 21 -24.85 -17.43 -9.93
N ASN A 22 -25.09 -17.32 -11.24
CA ASN A 22 -24.42 -16.35 -12.11
C ASN A 22 -24.55 -14.93 -11.50
N LYS A 23 -23.47 -14.14 -11.61
CA LYS A 23 -23.24 -12.83 -10.97
C LYS A 23 -23.06 -12.82 -9.44
N ARG A 24 -23.07 -13.95 -8.74
CA ARG A 24 -22.83 -14.02 -7.28
C ARG A 24 -21.42 -14.48 -6.89
N TYR A 25 -20.55 -14.72 -7.86
CA TYR A 25 -19.18 -15.16 -7.63
C TYR A 25 -18.24 -14.59 -8.69
N LEU A 26 -16.95 -14.63 -8.37
CA LEU A 26 -15.85 -14.22 -9.26
C LEU A 26 -14.96 -15.43 -9.51
N VAL A 27 -14.60 -15.67 -10.76
CA VAL A 27 -13.60 -16.67 -11.16
C VAL A 27 -12.27 -15.96 -11.33
N VAL A 28 -11.28 -16.34 -10.54
CA VAL A 28 -9.94 -15.74 -10.58
C VAL A 28 -8.97 -16.70 -11.27
N PHE A 29 -8.37 -16.25 -12.37
CA PHE A 29 -7.28 -16.96 -13.05
C PHE A 29 -5.94 -16.40 -12.58
N LEU A 30 -5.13 -17.26 -11.96
CA LEU A 30 -3.75 -16.95 -11.59
C LEU A 30 -2.83 -17.35 -12.76
N LEU A 31 -2.44 -16.36 -13.56
CA LEU A 31 -1.63 -16.50 -14.76
C LEU A 31 -0.16 -16.20 -14.44
N LEU A 32 0.46 -17.12 -13.71
CA LEU A 32 1.75 -16.90 -13.02
C LEU A 32 2.98 -17.28 -13.85
N SER A 33 2.78 -17.57 -15.13
CA SER A 33 3.86 -17.91 -16.06
C SER A 33 3.56 -17.32 -17.42
N THR A 34 4.61 -17.00 -18.18
CA THR A 34 4.47 -16.69 -19.59
C THR A 34 4.22 -17.97 -20.37
N VAL A 35 3.20 -17.94 -21.22
CA VAL A 35 2.87 -19.04 -22.12
C VAL A 35 2.97 -18.52 -23.55
N SER A 36 3.50 -19.35 -24.45
CA SER A 36 3.57 -19.10 -25.89
C SER A 36 2.77 -20.12 -26.69
N GLU A 37 2.42 -21.25 -26.08
CA GLU A 37 1.70 -22.32 -26.76
C GLU A 37 0.20 -22.04 -26.78
N HIS A 38 -0.39 -22.08 -27.97
CA HIS A 38 -1.84 -21.97 -28.11
C HIS A 38 -2.57 -23.14 -27.43
N SER A 39 -1.95 -24.30 -27.27
CA SER A 39 -2.53 -25.52 -26.67
C SER A 39 -2.60 -25.54 -25.14
N ASP A 40 -2.30 -24.42 -24.48
CA ASP A 40 -2.25 -24.38 -23.02
C ASP A 40 -3.60 -24.75 -22.35
N PRO A 41 -3.62 -25.67 -21.37
CA PRO A 41 -4.84 -26.09 -20.67
C PRO A 41 -5.59 -24.95 -19.95
N LEU A 42 -4.90 -23.91 -19.48
CA LEU A 42 -5.52 -22.73 -18.89
C LEU A 42 -6.26 -21.89 -19.95
N LEU A 43 -5.77 -21.81 -21.19
CA LEU A 43 -6.50 -21.16 -22.29
C LEU A 43 -7.82 -21.87 -22.59
N GLU A 44 -7.84 -23.20 -22.49
CA GLU A 44 -9.06 -24.00 -22.67
C GLU A 44 -10.01 -23.84 -21.50
N THR A 45 -9.50 -23.90 -20.27
CA THR A 45 -10.28 -23.69 -19.05
C THR A 45 -10.90 -22.29 -19.04
N PHE A 46 -10.15 -21.26 -19.42
CA PHE A 46 -10.64 -19.90 -19.60
C PHE A 46 -11.79 -19.83 -20.60
N SER A 47 -11.65 -20.51 -21.74
CA SER A 47 -12.69 -20.57 -22.77
C SER A 47 -13.96 -21.24 -22.26
N ILE A 48 -13.84 -22.33 -21.50
CA ILE A 48 -14.99 -23.04 -20.92
C ILE A 48 -15.72 -22.13 -19.91
N PHE A 49 -15.00 -21.52 -18.97
CA PHE A 49 -15.62 -20.59 -18.02
C PHE A 49 -16.32 -19.41 -18.72
N ARG A 50 -15.67 -18.81 -19.73
CA ARG A 50 -16.27 -17.74 -20.51
C ARG A 50 -17.56 -18.17 -21.20
N GLN A 51 -17.60 -19.38 -21.76
CA GLN A 51 -18.79 -19.95 -22.41
C GLN A 51 -19.95 -20.13 -21.42
N GLU A 52 -19.67 -20.76 -20.27
CA GLU A 52 -20.67 -20.98 -19.21
C GLU A 52 -21.17 -19.67 -18.58
N LEU A 53 -20.28 -18.69 -18.40
CA LEU A 53 -20.59 -17.38 -17.81
C LEU A 53 -21.19 -16.38 -18.83
N LYS A 54 -21.18 -16.71 -20.13
CA LYS A 54 -21.62 -15.85 -21.23
C LYS A 54 -20.89 -14.51 -21.30
N GLY A 55 -19.61 -14.47 -20.95
CA GLY A 55 -18.82 -13.25 -20.94
C GLY A 55 -17.58 -13.34 -20.03
N ILE A 56 -16.90 -12.21 -19.87
CA ILE A 56 -15.72 -12.07 -19.00
C ILE A 56 -15.99 -11.22 -17.75
N GLU A 57 -17.21 -10.71 -17.57
CA GLU A 57 -17.58 -9.80 -16.47
C GLU A 57 -17.33 -10.41 -15.08
N GLN A 58 -17.44 -11.73 -14.96
CA GLN A 58 -17.19 -12.48 -13.73
C GLN A 58 -15.81 -13.15 -13.71
N ILE A 59 -14.94 -12.87 -14.68
CA ILE A 59 -13.59 -13.42 -14.75
C ILE A 59 -12.61 -12.29 -14.40
N LEU A 60 -11.68 -12.56 -13.50
CA LEU A 60 -10.56 -11.69 -13.17
C LEU A 60 -9.27 -12.47 -13.40
N CYS A 61 -8.35 -11.89 -14.16
CA CYS A 61 -7.01 -12.44 -14.33
C CYS A 61 -6.05 -11.73 -13.37
N ILE A 62 -5.12 -12.48 -12.81
CA ILE A 62 -4.00 -11.96 -12.03
C ILE A 62 -2.73 -12.52 -12.67
N CYS A 63 -1.91 -11.64 -13.20
CA CYS A 63 -0.62 -11.98 -13.79
C CYS A 63 0.50 -11.60 -12.84
N GLU A 64 1.58 -12.39 -12.87
CA GLU A 64 2.77 -12.13 -12.04
C GLU A 64 3.44 -10.79 -12.38
N ASN A 65 3.47 -10.42 -13.65
CA ASN A 65 4.12 -9.21 -14.14
C ASN A 65 3.52 -8.77 -15.50
N GLU A 66 3.96 -7.61 -15.98
CA GLU A 66 3.53 -7.03 -17.25
C GLU A 66 3.86 -7.90 -18.47
N ASN A 67 4.96 -8.65 -18.43
CA ASN A 67 5.34 -9.56 -19.51
C ASN A 67 4.35 -10.74 -19.61
N ALA A 68 4.08 -11.41 -18.47
CA ALA A 68 3.07 -12.46 -18.39
C ALA A 68 1.69 -11.94 -18.86
N PHE A 69 1.29 -10.74 -18.39
CA PHE A 69 0.05 -10.11 -18.86
C PHE A 69 0.03 -9.91 -20.37
N THR A 70 1.10 -9.38 -20.94
CA THR A 70 1.18 -9.11 -22.38
C THR A 70 1.07 -10.41 -23.19
N CYS A 71 1.83 -11.45 -22.82
CA CYS A 71 1.73 -12.76 -23.45
C CYS A 71 0.31 -13.33 -23.39
N TRP A 72 -0.31 -13.34 -22.20
CA TRP A 72 -1.66 -13.88 -22.01
C TRP A 72 -2.74 -13.08 -22.74
N LYS A 73 -2.66 -11.75 -22.68
CA LYS A 73 -3.57 -10.84 -23.40
C LYS A 73 -3.50 -11.11 -24.89
N ASP A 74 -2.30 -11.17 -25.45
CA ASP A 74 -2.12 -11.33 -26.90
C ASP A 74 -2.57 -12.71 -27.37
N LEU A 75 -2.30 -13.77 -26.59
CA LEU A 75 -2.80 -15.12 -26.87
C LEU A 75 -4.33 -15.22 -26.83
N ILE A 76 -4.96 -14.67 -25.78
CA ILE A 76 -6.42 -14.68 -25.62
C ILE A 76 -7.09 -13.84 -26.71
N LYS A 77 -6.51 -12.68 -27.05
CA LYS A 77 -6.99 -11.81 -28.12
C LYS A 77 -6.87 -12.48 -29.48
N ALA A 78 -5.74 -13.10 -29.79
CA ALA A 78 -5.53 -13.80 -31.06
C ALA A 78 -6.48 -14.99 -31.22
N ARG A 79 -6.70 -15.78 -30.15
CA ARG A 79 -7.48 -17.02 -30.23
C ARG A 79 -9.00 -16.79 -30.13
N TYR A 80 -9.43 -15.83 -29.32
CA TYR A 80 -10.85 -15.66 -28.98
C TYR A 80 -11.43 -14.29 -29.33
N GLY A 81 -10.60 -13.33 -29.78
CA GLY A 81 -11.03 -11.97 -30.10
C GLY A 81 -11.40 -11.14 -28.87
N ILE A 82 -10.87 -11.49 -27.69
CA ILE A 82 -11.24 -10.87 -26.41
C ILE A 82 -10.06 -10.04 -25.88
N ASP A 83 -10.37 -8.85 -25.39
CA ASP A 83 -9.41 -8.06 -24.62
C ASP A 83 -9.66 -8.23 -23.11
N ILE A 84 -8.66 -8.73 -22.40
CA ILE A 84 -8.70 -8.91 -20.94
C ILE A 84 -8.07 -7.75 -20.18
N SER A 85 -7.62 -6.69 -20.84
CA SER A 85 -6.91 -5.57 -20.20
C SER A 85 -7.71 -4.94 -19.07
N GLY A 86 -9.03 -4.74 -19.25
CA GLY A 86 -9.91 -4.21 -18.21
C GLY A 86 -10.27 -5.21 -17.09
N ARG A 87 -9.78 -6.44 -17.18
CA ARG A 87 -10.09 -7.57 -16.28
C ARG A 87 -8.82 -8.27 -15.79
N CYS A 88 -7.68 -7.58 -15.81
CA CYS A 88 -6.40 -8.16 -15.40
C CYS A 88 -5.64 -7.26 -14.42
N ILE A 89 -5.07 -7.87 -13.39
CA ILE A 89 -4.15 -7.24 -12.44
C ILE A 89 -2.75 -7.79 -12.73
N TYR A 90 -1.78 -6.94 -13.06
CA TYR A 90 -0.42 -7.36 -13.42
C TYR A 90 0.69 -6.44 -12.89
N GLN A 91 0.29 -5.36 -12.21
CA GLN A 91 1.19 -4.34 -11.66
C GLN A 91 1.46 -4.56 -10.16
N LEU A 92 0.80 -5.53 -9.55
CA LEU A 92 0.91 -5.85 -8.13
C LEU A 92 1.70 -7.13 -7.94
N SER A 93 2.62 -7.14 -6.98
CA SER A 93 3.27 -8.34 -6.47
C SER A 93 2.29 -9.23 -5.71
N PHE A 94 2.64 -10.51 -5.52
CA PHE A 94 1.86 -11.41 -4.67
C PHE A 94 1.71 -10.90 -3.23
N ALA A 95 2.74 -10.27 -2.69
CA ALA A 95 2.69 -9.68 -1.35
C ALA A 95 1.65 -8.55 -1.27
N GLU A 96 1.50 -7.76 -2.34
CA GLU A 96 0.46 -6.74 -2.45
C GLU A 96 -0.93 -7.36 -2.64
N ILE A 97 -1.06 -8.44 -3.41
CA ILE A 97 -2.34 -9.14 -3.59
C ILE A 97 -2.80 -9.74 -2.25
N ASP A 98 -1.93 -10.51 -1.60
CA ASP A 98 -2.22 -11.17 -0.32
C ASP A 98 -2.52 -10.12 0.77
N GLY A 99 -1.66 -9.11 0.91
CA GLY A 99 -1.88 -8.02 1.86
C GLY A 99 -3.20 -7.27 1.61
N THR A 100 -3.56 -7.05 0.35
CA THR A 100 -4.83 -6.41 -0.01
C THR A 100 -6.02 -7.30 0.38
N ILE A 101 -6.00 -8.59 0.04
CA ILE A 101 -7.05 -9.55 0.40
C ILE A 101 -7.19 -9.63 1.92
N LEU A 102 -6.10 -9.81 2.65
CA LEU A 102 -6.09 -9.87 4.11
C LEU A 102 -6.65 -8.58 4.73
N SER A 103 -6.36 -7.41 4.16
CA SER A 103 -6.87 -6.14 4.67
C SER A 103 -8.40 -5.96 4.53
N LEU A 104 -9.04 -6.71 3.62
CA LEU A 104 -10.49 -6.67 3.42
C LEU A 104 -11.22 -7.54 4.44
N LEU A 105 -10.56 -8.56 4.98
CA LEU A 105 -11.13 -9.47 5.97
C LEU A 105 -11.14 -8.81 7.35
N SER A 106 -12.33 -8.64 7.94
CA SER A 106 -12.52 -7.82 9.15
C SER A 106 -11.68 -8.23 10.36
N GLU A 107 -11.43 -9.53 10.55
CA GLU A 107 -10.61 -10.05 11.64
C GLU A 107 -9.13 -9.71 11.43
N ASN A 108 -8.60 -9.98 10.24
CA ASN A 108 -7.22 -9.66 9.86
C ASN A 108 -6.98 -8.14 9.86
N ARG A 109 -7.95 -7.35 9.40
CA ARG A 109 -7.89 -5.89 9.41
C ARG A 109 -7.65 -5.30 10.81
N LYS A 110 -8.12 -5.98 11.86
CA LYS A 110 -7.93 -5.59 13.27
C LYS A 110 -6.68 -6.20 13.91
N ALA A 111 -6.28 -7.40 13.48
CA ALA A 111 -5.18 -8.15 14.11
C ALA A 111 -3.81 -7.91 13.45
N CYS A 112 -3.80 -7.55 12.17
CA CYS A 112 -2.60 -7.35 11.36
C CYS A 112 -2.32 -5.86 11.15
N ARG A 113 -1.14 -5.53 10.64
CA ARG A 113 -0.73 -4.16 10.30
C ARG A 113 -0.38 -4.10 8.83
N PHE A 114 -0.88 -3.09 8.13
CA PHE A 114 -0.71 -2.98 6.68
C PHE A 114 -0.01 -1.69 6.29
N LEU A 115 0.95 -1.79 5.38
CA LEU A 115 1.56 -0.64 4.73
C LEU A 115 0.85 -0.34 3.40
N PRO A 116 0.74 0.93 3.01
CA PRO A 116 0.27 1.28 1.69
C PRO A 116 1.26 0.81 0.62
N CYS A 117 0.73 0.58 -0.58
CA CYS A 117 1.46 0.30 -1.81
C CYS A 117 0.83 1.05 -2.99
N GLY A 118 1.40 0.89 -4.19
CA GLY A 118 0.92 1.57 -5.40
C GLY A 118 -0.50 1.13 -5.81
N GLY A 119 -1.25 2.04 -6.44
CA GLY A 119 -2.61 1.75 -6.90
C GLY A 119 -3.63 1.47 -5.79
N GLY A 120 -3.33 1.86 -4.55
CA GLY A 120 -4.18 1.63 -3.37
C GLY A 120 -4.12 0.20 -2.81
N SER A 121 -3.19 -0.62 -3.31
CA SER A 121 -2.90 -1.94 -2.75
C SER A 121 -2.23 -1.82 -1.39
N LYS A 122 -2.17 -2.93 -0.65
CA LYS A 122 -1.58 -2.99 0.69
C LYS A 122 -0.69 -4.21 0.83
N VAL A 123 0.34 -4.09 1.65
CA VAL A 123 1.21 -5.21 2.03
C VAL A 123 1.17 -5.44 3.53
N LEU A 124 1.20 -6.70 3.96
CA LEU A 124 1.26 -7.08 5.36
C LEU A 124 2.64 -6.71 5.96
N LEU A 125 2.65 -5.86 6.97
CA LEU A 125 3.86 -5.56 7.74
C LEU A 125 4.03 -6.64 8.82
N GLU A 126 4.90 -7.61 8.54
CA GLU A 126 5.21 -8.67 9.50
C GLU A 126 5.89 -8.13 10.76
N LYS A 127 5.52 -8.69 11.92
CA LYS A 127 6.10 -8.30 13.24
C LYS A 127 7.63 -8.36 13.27
N LYS A 128 8.24 -9.34 12.58
CA LYS A 128 9.70 -9.47 12.50
C LYS A 128 10.33 -8.29 11.74
N VAL A 129 9.68 -7.85 10.67
CA VAL A 129 10.12 -6.69 9.88
C VAL A 129 9.92 -5.42 10.68
N GLU A 130 8.73 -5.23 11.28
CA GLU A 130 8.45 -4.09 12.15
C GLU A 130 9.43 -3.99 13.32
N GLY A 131 9.77 -5.12 13.97
CA GLY A 131 10.76 -5.16 15.05
C GLY A 131 12.18 -4.77 14.61
N SER A 132 12.51 -4.90 13.31
CA SER A 132 13.77 -4.42 12.75
C SER A 132 13.78 -2.94 12.37
N LEU A 133 12.62 -2.28 12.38
CA LEU A 133 12.45 -0.84 12.18
C LEU A 133 12.42 -0.13 13.54
N SER A 134 13.35 -0.49 14.43
CA SER A 134 13.35 -0.07 15.82
C SER A 134 13.46 1.44 16.05
N ALA A 135 14.10 2.18 15.14
CA ALA A 135 14.23 3.64 15.18
C ALA A 135 12.95 4.36 14.70
N LEU A 136 12.05 3.64 14.02
CA LEU A 136 10.85 4.20 13.40
C LEU A 136 9.59 3.80 14.18
N ASP A 137 8.70 4.77 14.40
CA ASP A 137 7.30 4.53 14.74
C ASP A 137 6.49 4.59 13.44
N VAL A 138 6.20 3.41 12.87
CA VAL A 138 5.58 3.28 11.56
C VAL A 138 4.06 3.44 11.67
N LEU A 139 3.50 4.35 10.88
CA LEU A 139 2.07 4.60 10.81
C LEU A 139 1.44 3.76 9.69
N CYS A 140 0.76 2.68 10.06
CA CYS A 140 0.04 1.80 9.14
C CYS A 140 -1.32 2.37 8.71
N VAL A 141 -1.85 1.92 7.56
CA VAL A 141 -3.13 2.41 7.02
C VAL A 141 -4.31 2.13 7.97
N ASN A 142 -4.26 0.99 8.66
CA ASN A 142 -5.26 0.52 9.61
C ASN A 142 -4.87 0.84 11.06
N GLN A 143 -4.04 1.86 11.28
CA GLN A 143 -3.69 2.29 12.63
C GLN A 143 -4.95 2.57 13.44
N CYS A 144 -4.97 2.13 14.70
CA CYS A 144 -6.11 2.21 15.64
C CYS A 144 -7.30 1.30 15.32
N GLU A 145 -7.34 0.61 14.18
CA GLU A 145 -8.39 -0.38 13.93
C GLU A 145 -8.28 -1.57 14.89
N GLY A 146 -9.39 -1.94 15.52
CA GLY A 146 -9.46 -3.11 16.41
C GLY A 146 -8.97 -2.89 17.84
N GLY A 147 -8.42 -1.72 18.17
CA GLY A 147 -8.14 -1.36 19.55
C GLY A 147 -9.38 -0.82 20.28
N ASN A 148 -9.28 -0.72 21.60
CA ASN A 148 -10.33 -0.28 22.51
C ASN A 148 -9.98 1.06 23.20
N GLY A 149 -9.38 1.99 22.47
CA GLY A 149 -9.03 3.30 23.01
C GLY A 149 -10.25 3.95 23.66
N ASP A 150 -10.10 4.41 24.90
CA ASP A 150 -11.17 5.16 25.57
C ASP A 150 -11.22 6.57 24.99
N MET A 151 -12.16 6.77 24.06
CA MET A 151 -12.33 8.03 23.34
C MET A 151 -12.47 9.22 24.28
N ALA A 152 -13.27 9.10 25.34
CA ALA A 152 -13.52 10.21 26.27
C ALA A 152 -12.23 10.64 26.99
N THR A 153 -11.51 9.67 27.55
CA THR A 153 -10.23 9.93 28.24
C THR A 153 -9.16 10.47 27.29
N ILE A 154 -9.09 9.94 26.06
CA ILE A 154 -8.09 10.35 25.05
C ILE A 154 -8.36 11.77 24.55
N GLU A 155 -9.62 12.13 24.30
CA GLU A 155 -10.00 13.48 23.90
C GLU A 155 -9.81 14.48 25.04
N GLU A 156 -10.26 14.13 26.25
CA GLU A 156 -10.10 14.99 27.44
C GLU A 156 -8.62 15.32 27.69
N ASN A 157 -7.73 14.31 27.64
CA ASN A 157 -6.30 14.50 27.81
C ASN A 157 -5.72 15.44 26.74
N PHE A 158 -6.17 15.32 25.48
CA PHE A 158 -5.71 16.21 24.41
C PHE A 158 -6.19 17.65 24.61
N TYR A 159 -7.47 17.87 24.93
CA TYR A 159 -8.01 19.21 25.15
C TYR A 159 -7.45 19.90 26.41
N LYS A 160 -6.97 19.12 27.39
CA LYS A 160 -6.21 19.63 28.55
C LYS A 160 -4.75 19.95 28.25
N GLY A 161 -4.32 19.88 26.98
CA GLY A 161 -2.96 20.21 26.55
C GLY A 161 -2.01 19.01 26.46
N GLY A 162 -2.53 17.79 26.52
CA GLY A 162 -1.76 16.57 26.30
C GLY A 162 -1.24 16.44 24.86
N LYS A 163 -0.24 15.57 24.67
CA LYS A 163 0.30 15.26 23.33
C LYS A 163 -0.75 14.53 22.49
N VAL A 164 -0.85 14.89 21.21
CA VAL A 164 -1.74 14.19 20.28
C VAL A 164 -1.27 12.74 20.05
N SER A 165 -2.24 11.83 19.98
CA SER A 165 -2.08 10.43 19.63
C SER A 165 -2.79 10.11 18.31
N TRP A 166 -2.46 8.96 17.71
CA TRP A 166 -3.16 8.48 16.51
C TRP A 166 -4.66 8.26 16.74
N TRP A 167 -5.05 7.93 17.97
CA TRP A 167 -6.44 7.76 18.38
C TRP A 167 -7.26 9.05 18.22
N ASN A 168 -6.67 10.21 18.50
CA ASN A 168 -7.38 11.48 18.36
C ASN A 168 -7.83 11.72 16.91
N PHE A 169 -7.00 11.36 15.93
CA PHE A 169 -7.37 11.45 14.52
C PHE A 169 -8.36 10.34 14.14
N PHE A 170 -8.13 9.10 14.58
CA PHE A 170 -9.01 7.98 14.29
C PHE A 170 -10.46 8.22 14.74
N PHE A 171 -10.65 8.73 15.96
CA PHE A 171 -11.99 9.02 16.49
C PHE A 171 -12.68 10.15 15.74
N SER A 172 -11.93 11.18 15.34
CA SER A 172 -12.48 12.31 14.59
C SER A 172 -13.02 11.93 13.19
N GLU A 173 -12.59 10.79 12.65
CA GLU A 173 -13.07 10.24 11.38
C GLU A 173 -14.26 9.28 11.56
N GLN A 174 -14.65 8.94 12.79
CA GLN A 174 -15.79 8.05 13.03
C GLN A 174 -17.13 8.76 12.83
N PRO A 175 -18.16 8.03 12.34
CA PRO A 175 -19.50 8.60 12.18
C PRO A 175 -20.03 9.20 13.49
N GLY A 176 -20.53 10.43 13.42
CA GLY A 176 -21.12 11.14 14.56
C GLY A 176 -20.11 11.80 15.51
N CYS A 177 -18.80 11.69 15.25
CA CYS A 177 -17.76 12.37 16.01
C CYS A 177 -17.49 13.78 15.46
N THR A 178 -16.92 14.65 16.31
CA THR A 178 -16.53 16.00 15.87
C THR A 178 -15.28 15.91 14.99
N PRO A 179 -15.27 16.55 13.80
CA PRO A 179 -14.08 16.54 12.94
C PRO A 179 -12.86 17.13 13.64
N PHE A 180 -11.67 16.62 13.31
CA PHE A 180 -10.43 17.14 13.88
C PHE A 180 -10.19 18.58 13.43
N ILE A 181 -9.87 19.46 14.38
CA ILE A 181 -9.60 20.86 14.07
C ILE A 181 -8.28 20.94 13.29
N LYS A 182 -8.38 21.28 12.00
CA LYS A 182 -7.22 21.56 11.15
C LYS A 182 -6.52 22.83 11.66
N ARG A 183 -5.20 22.72 11.86
CA ARG A 183 -4.35 23.87 12.20
C ARG A 183 -4.08 24.71 10.95
N ASP A 184 -3.70 25.97 11.15
CA ASP A 184 -3.21 26.81 10.06
C ASP A 184 -2.09 26.08 9.29
N LYS A 185 -2.01 26.37 7.99
CA LYS A 185 -1.10 25.73 7.02
C LYS A 185 -1.38 24.26 6.68
N PHE A 186 -2.28 23.54 7.35
CA PHE A 186 -2.57 22.14 7.02
C PHE A 186 -2.90 21.95 5.53
N ASP A 187 -3.91 22.68 5.02
CA ASP A 187 -4.33 22.53 3.63
C ASP A 187 -3.25 23.02 2.65
N PHE A 188 -2.48 24.05 3.00
CA PHE A 188 -1.35 24.51 2.18
C PHE A 188 -0.25 23.43 2.07
N ILE A 189 0.08 22.77 3.18
CA ILE A 189 1.11 21.73 3.18
C ILE A 189 0.63 20.52 2.38
N VAL A 190 -0.58 20.03 2.66
CA VAL A 190 -1.14 18.84 2.00
C VAL A 190 -1.40 19.06 0.51
N ASN A 191 -1.91 20.23 0.12
CA ASN A 191 -2.35 20.48 -1.26
C ASN A 191 -1.31 21.21 -2.12
N THR A 192 -0.24 21.76 -1.55
CA THR A 192 0.78 22.51 -2.31
C THR A 192 2.19 21.99 -2.05
N VAL A 193 2.64 21.94 -0.79
CA VAL A 193 4.02 21.56 -0.46
C VAL A 193 4.27 20.08 -0.75
N ILE A 194 3.40 19.18 -0.29
CA ILE A 194 3.58 17.73 -0.46
C ILE A 194 3.53 17.32 -1.94
N PRO A 195 2.58 17.80 -2.78
CA PRO A 195 2.60 17.51 -4.21
C PRO A 195 3.86 18.01 -4.92
N ASP A 196 4.35 19.21 -4.56
CA ASP A 196 5.60 19.73 -5.11
C ASP A 196 6.77 18.79 -4.75
N LEU A 197 6.94 18.45 -3.45
CA LEU A 197 7.99 17.55 -2.99
C LEU A 197 7.92 16.16 -3.64
N ARG A 198 6.72 15.63 -3.87
CA ARG A 198 6.50 14.34 -4.53
C ARG A 198 6.95 14.33 -6.00
N SER A 199 7.00 15.50 -6.66
CA SER A 199 7.48 15.60 -8.05
C SER A 199 8.99 15.37 -8.18
N TRP A 200 9.74 15.49 -7.08
CA TRP A 200 11.18 15.29 -7.05
C TRP A 200 11.54 13.80 -6.91
N ARG A 201 12.58 13.37 -7.63
CA ARG A 201 13.10 11.98 -7.58
C ARG A 201 14.10 11.73 -6.44
N LYS A 202 14.44 12.75 -5.66
CA LYS A 202 15.41 12.69 -4.55
C LYS A 202 14.72 13.01 -3.23
N SER A 203 15.38 12.63 -2.14
CA SER A 203 14.93 13.02 -0.81
C SER A 203 14.91 14.54 -0.69
N ARG A 204 13.88 15.06 -0.03
CA ARG A 204 13.69 16.49 0.24
C ARG A 204 13.06 16.63 1.61
N SER A 205 13.44 17.69 2.31
CA SER A 205 12.90 18.07 3.61
C SER A 205 12.26 19.45 3.53
N PHE A 206 11.26 19.68 4.36
CA PHE A 206 10.72 21.01 4.64
C PHE A 206 10.58 21.14 6.16
N ASN A 207 10.82 22.34 6.67
CA ASN A 207 10.88 22.57 8.10
C ASN A 207 9.60 23.27 8.58
N LEU A 208 8.95 22.70 9.59
CA LEU A 208 7.84 23.31 10.29
C LEU A 208 8.37 24.10 11.50
N GLN A 209 8.82 25.33 11.26
CA GLN A 209 9.24 26.21 12.34
C GLN A 209 8.02 26.71 13.12
N HIS A 210 8.08 26.58 14.45
CA HIS A 210 6.94 26.89 15.27
C HIS A 210 7.35 27.26 16.71
N VAL A 211 6.54 28.05 17.40
CA VAL A 211 6.73 28.33 18.82
C VAL A 211 6.24 27.16 19.68
N THR A 212 6.78 26.98 20.88
CA THR A 212 6.33 25.94 21.82
C THR A 212 4.84 26.11 22.13
N GLY A 213 4.10 25.00 22.16
CA GLY A 213 2.67 24.99 22.52
C GLY A 213 1.70 25.40 21.40
N CYS A 214 2.15 25.87 20.23
CA CYS A 214 1.24 26.23 19.14
C CYS A 214 0.65 25.02 18.36
N GLY A 215 1.08 23.80 18.69
CA GLY A 215 0.60 22.57 18.07
C GLY A 215 1.34 22.13 16.80
N GLY A 216 2.59 22.54 16.59
CA GLY A 216 3.41 22.13 15.44
C GLY A 216 3.52 20.61 15.28
N THR A 217 3.85 19.88 16.35
CA THR A 217 3.82 18.40 16.37
C THR A 217 2.44 17.84 16.00
N THR A 218 1.36 18.52 16.42
CA THR A 218 -0.01 18.09 16.10
C THR A 218 -0.31 18.25 14.61
N LEU A 219 0.09 19.38 14.02
CA LEU A 219 -0.01 19.62 12.58
C LEU A 219 0.78 18.58 11.79
N ALA A 220 2.03 18.32 12.15
CA ALA A 220 2.89 17.34 11.49
C ALA A 220 2.29 15.92 11.54
N LYS A 221 1.84 15.48 12.71
CA LYS A 221 1.16 14.18 12.85
C LYS A 221 -0.15 14.11 12.07
N HIS A 222 -0.93 15.20 12.02
CA HIS A 222 -2.15 15.24 11.21
C HIS A 222 -1.85 15.07 9.71
N ILE A 223 -0.77 15.67 9.22
CA ILE A 223 -0.31 15.49 7.83
C ILE A 223 0.02 14.01 7.57
N LEU A 224 0.80 13.36 8.45
CA LEU A 224 1.10 11.93 8.34
C LEU A 224 -0.17 11.08 8.34
N TRP A 225 -1.12 11.39 9.22
CA TRP A 225 -2.40 10.68 9.32
C TRP A 225 -3.24 10.80 8.04
N ASN A 226 -3.31 12.00 7.47
CA ASN A 226 -4.05 12.27 6.23
C ASN A 226 -3.42 11.55 5.03
N LEU A 227 -2.08 11.46 5.00
CA LEU A 227 -1.32 10.93 3.88
C LEU A 227 -0.95 9.44 4.02
N LYS A 228 -1.36 8.76 5.09
CA LYS A 228 -0.98 7.36 5.39
C LYS A 228 -1.37 6.34 4.32
N ASN A 229 -2.28 6.68 3.40
CA ASN A 229 -2.66 5.82 2.27
C ASN A 229 -1.80 6.08 1.02
N ASP A 230 -1.18 7.25 0.92
CA ASP A 230 -0.40 7.68 -0.25
C ASP A 230 1.12 7.62 -0.01
N PHE A 231 1.52 7.59 1.26
CA PHE A 231 2.91 7.57 1.72
C PHE A 231 3.09 6.51 2.79
N ARG A 232 4.29 5.92 2.84
CA ARG A 232 4.71 5.13 4.01
C ARG A 232 5.15 6.11 5.10
N CYS A 233 4.23 6.40 6.02
CA CYS A 233 4.45 7.38 7.07
C CYS A 233 5.19 6.76 8.27
N ALA A 234 6.16 7.48 8.82
CA ALA A 234 6.84 7.11 10.06
C ALA A 234 7.29 8.33 10.85
N VAL A 235 7.41 8.17 12.18
CA VAL A 235 8.03 9.16 13.07
C VAL A 235 9.36 8.58 13.56
N LEU A 236 10.43 9.38 13.56
CA LEU A 236 11.70 9.00 14.18
C LEU A 236 11.56 9.03 15.72
N LYS A 237 11.87 7.92 16.40
CA LYS A 237 11.64 7.77 17.85
C LYS A 237 12.67 8.49 18.71
N ASP A 238 13.94 8.51 18.29
CA ASP A 238 15.06 9.07 19.05
C ASP A 238 16.00 9.81 18.09
N HIS A 239 16.44 11.00 18.49
CA HIS A 239 17.38 11.82 17.71
C HIS A 239 18.84 11.40 17.92
N HIS A 240 19.10 10.55 18.92
CA HIS A 240 20.43 9.99 19.20
C HIS A 240 20.70 8.66 18.50
N SER A 241 19.75 8.16 17.71
CA SER A 241 19.95 6.96 16.91
C SER A 241 21.04 7.17 15.86
N ASP A 242 21.88 6.16 15.63
CA ASP A 242 22.84 6.15 14.53
C ASP A 242 22.15 6.49 13.20
N MET A 243 22.55 7.60 12.57
CA MET A 243 21.97 8.09 11.31
C MET A 243 22.12 7.07 10.18
N ALA A 244 23.24 6.33 10.14
CA ALA A 244 23.45 5.31 9.12
C ALA A 244 22.50 4.13 9.33
N ALA A 245 22.32 3.68 10.58
CA ALA A 245 21.37 2.63 10.92
C ALA A 245 19.92 3.06 10.63
N THR A 246 19.58 4.31 10.96
CA THR A 246 18.26 4.90 10.68
C THR A 246 18.00 4.97 9.18
N ALA A 247 18.97 5.41 8.38
CA ALA A 247 18.86 5.43 6.93
C ALA A 247 18.60 4.04 6.34
N VAL A 248 19.25 2.99 6.87
CA VAL A 248 18.98 1.60 6.46
C VAL A 248 17.53 1.21 6.76
N GLN A 249 17.00 1.58 7.93
CA GLN A 249 15.60 1.30 8.28
C GLN A 249 14.60 2.07 7.41
N VAL A 250 14.89 3.34 7.08
CA VAL A 250 14.06 4.15 6.17
C VAL A 250 14.03 3.53 4.77
N VAL A 251 15.19 3.14 4.23
CA VAL A 251 15.26 2.47 2.93
C VAL A 251 14.57 1.11 2.96
N LYS A 252 14.68 0.36 4.05
CA LYS A 252 13.93 -0.88 4.25
C LYS A 252 12.42 -0.64 4.25
N LEU A 253 11.94 0.41 4.92
CA LEU A 253 10.53 0.80 4.88
C LEU A 253 10.11 1.21 3.46
N LEU A 254 10.96 1.91 2.71
CA LEU A 254 10.70 2.33 1.32
C LEU A 254 10.54 1.13 0.38
N THR A 255 11.40 0.11 0.49
CA THR A 255 11.45 -1.02 -0.45
C THR A 255 10.61 -2.23 -0.04
N PHE A 256 10.12 -2.26 1.20
CA PHE A 256 9.37 -3.42 1.70
C PHE A 256 8.19 -3.80 0.78
N GLY A 257 8.05 -5.07 0.43
CA GLY A 257 6.99 -5.54 -0.47
C GLY A 257 7.21 -5.22 -1.96
N TYR A 258 8.23 -4.44 -2.33
CA TYR A 258 8.60 -4.10 -3.71
C TYR A 258 9.82 -4.91 -4.18
N ASN A 259 9.82 -6.23 -3.98
CA ASN A 259 11.00 -7.09 -4.17
C ASN A 259 11.74 -6.83 -5.50
N GLU A 260 11.03 -6.88 -6.62
CA GLU A 260 11.59 -6.74 -7.98
C GLU A 260 11.06 -5.51 -8.73
N LEU A 261 10.13 -4.78 -8.11
CA LEU A 261 9.53 -3.58 -8.67
C LEU A 261 10.16 -2.35 -8.01
N PRO A 262 10.31 -1.23 -8.73
CA PRO A 262 10.68 0.02 -8.09
C PRO A 262 9.60 0.42 -7.06
N PRO A 263 9.98 1.00 -5.91
CA PRO A 263 9.02 1.54 -4.96
C PRO A 263 8.08 2.54 -5.63
N GLN A 264 6.77 2.28 -5.56
CA GLN A 264 5.76 3.12 -6.23
C GLN A 264 5.29 4.29 -5.36
N ILE A 265 5.47 4.18 -4.04
CA ILE A 265 5.11 5.24 -3.09
C ILE A 265 6.32 5.60 -2.21
N PRO A 266 6.52 6.89 -1.92
CA PRO A 266 7.63 7.34 -1.10
C PRO A 266 7.37 7.15 0.41
N VAL A 267 8.42 7.34 1.21
CA VAL A 267 8.34 7.45 2.67
C VAL A 267 8.15 8.91 3.05
N LEU A 268 7.21 9.19 3.97
CA LEU A 268 7.08 10.48 4.63
C LEU A 268 7.56 10.33 6.08
N LEU A 269 8.75 10.85 6.36
CA LEU A 269 9.40 10.75 7.67
C LEU A 269 9.21 12.06 8.44
N MET A 270 8.60 11.97 9.63
CA MET A 270 8.55 13.07 10.58
C MET A 270 9.73 12.97 11.56
N ILE A 271 10.45 14.07 11.70
CA ILE A 271 11.50 14.28 12.70
C ILE A 271 10.99 15.38 13.61
N ASP A 272 10.58 15.04 14.84
CA ASP A 272 10.11 16.02 15.83
C ASP A 272 11.30 16.61 16.60
N GLY A 273 11.16 17.76 17.25
CA GLY A 273 12.13 18.21 18.27
C GLY A 273 13.61 18.39 17.88
N PHE A 274 13.96 18.46 16.59
CA PHE A 274 15.35 18.71 16.19
C PHE A 274 15.72 20.19 16.38
N VAL A 275 16.87 20.44 16.98
CA VAL A 275 17.42 21.80 17.16
C VAL A 275 18.39 22.15 16.04
N ASP A 276 19.03 21.14 15.45
CA ASP A 276 20.09 21.28 14.46
C ASP A 276 19.61 20.84 13.06
N THR A 277 19.59 21.78 12.12
CA THR A 277 19.25 21.52 10.72
C THR A 277 20.31 20.69 9.99
N ASP A 278 21.54 20.67 10.49
CA ASP A 278 22.63 19.90 9.90
C ASP A 278 22.39 18.39 10.10
N MET A 279 21.83 18.00 11.26
CA MET A 279 21.42 16.60 11.50
C MET A 279 20.39 16.08 10.51
N VAL A 280 19.42 16.92 10.11
CA VAL A 280 18.40 16.55 9.11
C VAL A 280 19.06 16.37 7.74
N SER A 281 20.01 17.23 7.41
CA SER A 281 20.77 17.17 6.16
C SER A 281 21.68 15.93 6.10
N ASP A 282 22.33 15.58 7.21
CA ASP A 282 23.16 14.39 7.34
C ASP A 282 22.34 13.11 7.20
N LEU A 283 21.21 13.01 7.90
CA LEU A 283 20.31 11.86 7.76
C LEU A 283 19.80 11.74 6.32
N GLN A 284 19.43 12.86 5.71
CA GLN A 284 19.01 12.88 4.31
C GLN A 284 20.12 12.34 3.39
N GLN A 285 21.36 12.78 3.58
CA GLN A 285 22.50 12.28 2.81
C GLN A 285 22.73 10.78 3.04
N CYS A 286 22.63 10.30 4.29
CA CYS A 286 22.72 8.87 4.60
C CYS A 286 21.62 8.08 3.88
N ILE A 287 20.37 8.56 3.87
CA ILE A 287 19.25 7.92 3.16
C ILE A 287 19.55 7.85 1.65
N GLU A 288 19.98 8.96 1.04
CA GLU A 288 20.31 9.00 -0.40
C GLU A 288 21.43 8.01 -0.74
N GLN A 289 22.48 7.93 0.08
CA GLN A 289 23.55 6.95 -0.10
C GLN A 289 23.05 5.50 0.00
N GLN A 290 22.15 5.21 0.94
CA GLN A 290 21.55 3.88 1.07
C GLN A 290 20.62 3.54 -0.11
N CYS A 291 19.87 4.51 -0.63
CA CYS A 291 19.07 4.33 -1.86
C CYS A 291 19.93 3.96 -3.07
N VAL A 292 21.09 4.62 -3.22
CA VAL A 292 22.07 4.30 -4.29
C VAL A 292 22.62 2.88 -4.12
N LYS A 293 23.00 2.49 -2.89
CA LYS A 293 23.48 1.13 -2.60
C LYS A 293 22.42 0.07 -2.90
N ALA A 294 21.15 0.36 -2.59
CA ALA A 294 20.01 -0.50 -2.87
C ALA A 294 19.57 -0.51 -4.34
N LYS A 295 20.27 0.22 -5.23
CA LYS A 295 19.96 0.35 -6.67
C LYS A 295 18.51 0.80 -6.94
N ILE A 296 17.92 1.57 -6.02
CA ILE A 296 16.61 2.16 -6.20
C ILE A 296 16.78 3.26 -7.26
N GLN A 297 16.28 3.00 -8.48
CA GLN A 297 16.59 3.81 -9.65
C GLN A 297 16.26 5.30 -9.43
N SER A 298 17.29 6.14 -9.44
CA SER A 298 17.18 7.50 -9.97
C SER A 298 17.72 7.47 -11.40
N THR A 299 16.89 7.11 -12.38
CA THR A 299 17.18 7.51 -13.75
C THR A 299 16.99 9.03 -13.80
N SER A 300 18.08 9.75 -13.61
CA SER A 300 18.10 11.21 -13.73
C SER A 300 18.09 11.53 -15.23
N PRO A 301 17.11 12.29 -15.76
CA PRO A 301 17.42 13.18 -16.86
C PRO A 301 18.25 14.33 -16.29
N LYS A 302 19.20 14.81 -17.10
CA LYS A 302 19.96 16.04 -16.86
C LYS A 302 19.04 17.23 -16.63
#